data_AF-A0A7S2FVU3-F1
#
_entry.id   AF-A0A7S2FVU3-F1
#
_cell.length_a   1.000
_cell.length_b   1.000
_cell.length_c   1.000
_cell.angle_alpha   90.00
_cell.angle_beta   90.00
_cell.angle_gamma   90.00
#
_symmetry.space_group_name_H-M   'P 1'
#
loop_
_entity.id
_entity.type
_entity.pdbx_description
1 polymer ?
#
loop_
_entity_poly.entity_id
_entity_poly.type
_entity_poly.pdbx_seq_one_letter_code
_entity_poly.pdbx_strand_id
1 'polypeptide(L)'
;GISVMMRRYFRHGSSQKFSRDRAVKVASWIQTEKLSHQATDHSREIQVFGHKAPDTDAISAAIVRAWELEQRGKPATAFRLGKLNNETKFVLEALGVQVPRILPALKPGSFVSIVDTNNPLELPSDLGSATIDSIIDHHKLTG
;
A
#
# COMPACT_ATOMS: atom_id res chain seq x y z
N GLY A 1 8.68 18.76 -10.76
CA GLY A 1 9.07 19.11 -9.38
C GLY A 1 9.12 20.62 -9.21
N ILE A 2 8.62 21.13 -8.09
CA ILE A 2 8.44 22.56 -7.72
C ILE A 2 9.60 23.48 -8.16
N SER A 3 10.84 22.98 -8.14
CA SER A 3 12.06 23.68 -8.57
C SER A 3 12.12 24.06 -10.06
N VAL A 4 11.47 23.29 -10.95
CA VAL A 4 11.44 23.55 -12.41
C VAL A 4 10.42 24.65 -12.76
N MET A 5 9.32 24.75 -12.00
CA MET A 5 8.26 25.73 -12.25
C MET A 5 8.59 27.10 -11.65
N MET A 6 9.19 27.15 -10.46
CA MET A 6 9.77 28.40 -9.92
C MET A 6 10.77 29.02 -10.91
N ARG A 7 11.62 28.20 -11.54
CA ARG A 7 12.56 28.67 -12.58
C ARG A 7 11.86 29.22 -13.82
N ARG A 8 10.67 28.72 -14.21
CA ARG A 8 9.88 29.28 -15.32
C ARG A 8 9.13 30.56 -14.92
N TYR A 9 8.64 30.65 -13.69
CA TYR A 9 7.90 31.81 -13.19
C TYR A 9 8.78 33.04 -12.91
N PHE A 10 10.06 32.83 -12.58
CA PHE A 10 11.02 33.92 -12.31
C PHE A 10 11.95 34.26 -13.48
N ARG A 11 11.95 33.52 -14.61
CA ARG A 11 12.92 33.73 -15.72
C ARG A 11 12.60 34.86 -16.70
N HIS A 12 11.40 35.43 -16.65
CA HIS A 12 11.04 36.54 -17.54
C HIS A 12 10.41 37.69 -16.76
N GLY A 13 11.18 38.79 -16.66
CA GLY A 13 10.64 40.13 -16.48
C GLY A 13 10.73 40.68 -15.06
N SER A 14 11.70 41.60 -14.90
CA SER A 14 11.59 42.92 -14.26
C SER A 14 10.69 43.12 -13.02
N SER A 15 11.22 43.92 -12.09
CA SER A 15 10.60 44.48 -10.88
C SER A 15 9.17 45.04 -11.08
N GLN A 16 8.18 44.17 -11.27
CA GLN A 16 6.76 44.50 -11.24
C GLN A 16 6.13 43.86 -10.02
N LYS A 17 5.50 44.72 -9.23
CA LYS A 17 4.78 44.43 -7.99
C LYS A 17 4.02 43.11 -8.11
N PHE A 18 4.28 42.20 -7.16
CA PHE A 18 3.57 40.95 -7.01
C PHE A 18 2.07 41.26 -6.84
N SER A 19 1.28 41.10 -7.91
CA SER A 19 -0.15 41.42 -7.86
C SER A 19 -0.89 40.38 -7.02
N ARG A 20 -1.95 40.80 -6.33
CA ARG A 20 -2.83 39.92 -5.55
C ARG A 20 -3.31 38.72 -6.37
N ASP A 21 -3.59 38.92 -7.66
CA ASP A 21 -4.08 37.86 -8.56
C ASP A 21 -3.06 36.73 -8.78
N ARG A 22 -1.77 37.06 -8.81
CA ARG A 22 -0.69 36.05 -8.92
C ARG A 22 -0.54 35.25 -7.63
N ALA A 23 -0.66 35.91 -6.47
CA ALA A 23 -0.62 35.25 -5.17
C ALA A 23 -1.78 34.26 -5.02
N VAL A 24 -2.99 34.66 -5.44
CA VAL A 24 -4.20 33.83 -5.37
C VAL A 24 -4.09 32.60 -6.27
N LYS A 25 -3.54 32.73 -7.49
CA LYS A 25 -3.32 31.57 -8.38
C LYS A 25 -2.32 30.58 -7.81
N VAL A 26 -1.21 31.04 -7.22
CA VAL A 26 -0.22 30.16 -6.58
C VAL A 26 -0.82 29.46 -5.36
N ALA A 27 -1.57 30.19 -4.51
CA ALA A 27 -2.24 29.60 -3.36
C ALA A 27 -3.31 28.56 -3.76
N SER A 28 -4.10 28.86 -4.80
CA SER A 28 -5.09 27.94 -5.36
C SER A 28 -4.44 26.67 -5.92
N TRP A 29 -3.29 26.81 -6.61
CA TRP A 29 -2.54 25.66 -7.13
C TRP A 29 -1.93 24.80 -6.01
N ILE A 30 -1.30 25.42 -5.00
CA ILE A 30 -0.78 24.70 -3.81
C ILE A 30 -1.91 23.97 -3.08
N GLN A 31 -3.09 24.60 -2.97
CA GLN A 31 -4.26 23.97 -2.36
C GLN A 31 -4.73 22.77 -3.20
N THR A 32 -4.76 22.91 -4.52
CA THR A 32 -5.15 21.83 -5.44
C THR A 32 -4.16 20.66 -5.38
N GLU A 33 -2.86 20.93 -5.30
CA GLU A 33 -1.81 19.91 -5.21
C GLU A 33 -1.83 19.20 -3.85
N LYS A 34 -2.02 19.94 -2.74
CA LYS A 34 -2.24 19.37 -1.40
C LYS A 34 -3.48 18.49 -1.32
N LEU A 35 -4.59 18.95 -1.91
CA LEU A 35 -5.83 18.18 -1.98
C LEU A 35 -5.67 16.92 -2.85
N SER A 36 -4.91 17.00 -3.95
CA SER A 36 -4.61 15.84 -4.78
C SER A 36 -3.74 14.79 -4.08
N HIS A 37 -2.81 15.21 -3.21
CA HIS A 37 -1.99 14.30 -2.41
C HIS A 37 -2.74 13.72 -1.20
N GLN A 38 -3.62 14.49 -0.56
CA GLN A 38 -4.45 14.00 0.55
C GLN A 38 -5.58 13.07 0.08
N ALA A 39 -6.11 13.26 -1.13
CA ALA A 39 -7.16 12.41 -1.68
C ALA A 39 -6.65 11.02 -2.14
N THR A 40 -5.33 10.79 -2.18
CA THR A 40 -4.75 9.56 -2.71
C THR A 40 -4.28 8.53 -1.68
N ASP A 41 -4.20 8.87 -0.40
CA ASP A 41 -3.51 8.00 0.58
C ASP A 41 -4.44 7.20 1.51
N HIS A 42 -5.65 7.69 1.80
CA HIS A 42 -6.49 7.13 2.88
C HIS A 42 -7.73 6.35 2.44
N SER A 43 -7.99 6.23 1.13
CA SER A 43 -9.21 5.60 0.59
C SER A 43 -8.97 4.33 -0.22
N ARG A 44 -7.73 3.82 -0.25
CA ARG A 44 -7.39 2.59 -0.98
C ARG A 44 -7.13 1.46 0.01
N GLU A 45 -7.93 0.41 -0.10
CA GLU A 45 -7.79 -0.80 0.68
C GLU A 45 -6.50 -1.55 0.32
N ILE A 46 -5.72 -1.91 1.35
CA ILE A 46 -4.48 -2.68 1.22
C ILE A 46 -4.80 -4.17 1.37
N GLN A 47 -4.44 -4.96 0.36
CA GLN A 47 -4.59 -6.42 0.40
C GLN A 47 -3.35 -7.03 1.04
N VAL A 48 -3.49 -7.69 2.18
CA VAL A 48 -2.38 -8.23 2.97
C VAL A 48 -2.33 -9.75 2.81
N PHE A 49 -1.19 -10.32 2.42
CA PHE A 49 -1.03 -11.76 2.23
C PHE A 49 0.42 -12.23 2.38
N GLY A 50 0.61 -13.51 2.73
CA GLY A 50 1.90 -14.19 2.72
C GLY A 50 2.15 -15.03 1.47
N HIS A 51 3.01 -16.06 1.57
CA HIS A 51 3.35 -16.94 0.45
C HIS A 51 2.22 -17.90 0.01
N LYS A 52 2.37 -18.46 -1.20
CA LYS A 52 1.43 -19.40 -1.85
C LYS A 52 1.14 -20.69 -1.08
N ALA A 53 2.08 -21.17 -0.27
CA ALA A 53 1.95 -22.39 0.52
C ALA A 53 1.81 -22.04 2.00
N PRO A 54 0.78 -21.26 2.38
CA PRO A 54 0.75 -20.52 3.63
C PRO A 54 0.82 -21.47 4.81
N ASP A 55 1.74 -21.16 5.72
CA ASP A 55 1.84 -21.78 7.03
C ASP A 55 1.25 -20.86 8.10
N THR A 56 1.50 -21.20 9.36
CA THR A 56 0.92 -20.49 10.49
C THR A 56 1.46 -19.07 10.60
N ASP A 57 2.73 -18.83 10.25
CA ASP A 57 3.33 -17.51 10.29
C ASP A 57 2.73 -16.61 9.21
N ALA A 58 2.75 -17.04 7.94
CA ALA A 58 2.15 -16.30 6.83
C ALA A 58 0.70 -15.85 7.08
N ILE A 59 -0.13 -16.71 7.66
CA ILE A 59 -1.54 -16.41 7.94
C ILE A 59 -1.70 -15.48 9.14
N SER A 60 -1.02 -15.78 10.24
CA SER A 60 -1.14 -14.96 11.45
C SER A 60 -0.55 -13.57 11.23
N ALA A 61 0.60 -13.47 10.56
CA ALA A 61 1.21 -12.21 10.18
C ALA A 61 0.30 -11.37 9.26
N ALA A 62 -0.38 -11.99 8.29
CA ALA A 62 -1.31 -11.28 7.42
C ALA A 62 -2.50 -10.69 8.20
N ILE A 63 -3.06 -11.45 9.16
CA ILE A 63 -4.14 -10.99 10.04
C ILE A 63 -3.69 -9.83 10.91
N VAL A 64 -2.55 -9.98 11.60
CA VAL A 64 -2.01 -8.95 12.51
C VAL A 64 -1.63 -7.70 11.73
N ARG A 65 -1.03 -7.84 10.54
CA ARG A 65 -0.66 -6.71 9.68
C ARG A 65 -1.88 -5.96 9.15
N ALA A 66 -2.94 -6.66 8.74
CA ALA A 66 -4.18 -5.99 8.33
C ALA A 66 -4.78 -5.18 9.49
N TRP A 67 -4.90 -5.80 10.68
CA TRP A 67 -5.35 -5.09 11.88
C TRP A 67 -4.48 -3.87 12.20
N GLU A 68 -3.15 -4.03 12.19
CA GLU A 68 -2.23 -2.95 12.52
C GLU A 68 -2.28 -1.78 11.52
N LEU A 69 -2.53 -2.05 10.24
CA LEU A 69 -2.79 -1.02 9.23
C LEU A 69 -4.09 -0.28 9.49
N GLU A 70 -5.17 -1.00 9.84
CA GLU A 70 -6.44 -0.39 10.23
C GLU A 70 -6.27 0.53 11.45
N GLN A 71 -5.50 0.11 12.45
CA GLN A 71 -5.17 0.94 13.62
C GLN A 71 -4.40 2.22 13.26
N ARG A 72 -3.73 2.24 12.09
CA ARG A 72 -3.04 3.41 11.54
C ARG A 72 -3.91 4.25 10.59
N GLY A 73 -5.20 3.94 10.46
CA GLY A 73 -6.11 4.62 9.54
C GLY A 73 -5.88 4.27 8.07
N LYS A 74 -5.26 3.12 7.80
CA LYS A 74 -5.12 2.56 6.45
C LYS A 74 -6.07 1.36 6.32
N PRO A 75 -7.14 1.43 5.51
CA PRO A 75 -8.03 0.29 5.31
C PRO A 75 -7.25 -0.91 4.77
N ALA A 76 -7.40 -2.09 5.38
CA ALA A 76 -6.64 -3.27 4.98
C ALA A 76 -7.42 -4.56 5.25
N THR A 77 -7.27 -5.54 4.34
CA THR A 77 -7.92 -6.86 4.47
C THR A 77 -6.89 -7.97 4.32
N ALA A 78 -6.90 -8.93 5.24
CA ALA A 78 -6.06 -10.12 5.19
C ALA A 78 -6.61 -11.18 4.23
N PHE A 79 -5.73 -11.76 3.43
CA PHE A 79 -6.00 -12.82 2.48
C PHE A 79 -4.99 -13.95 2.62
N ARG A 80 -5.38 -15.14 2.13
CA ARG A 80 -4.48 -16.27 1.93
C ARG A 80 -4.32 -16.57 0.46
N LEU A 81 -3.15 -17.03 0.05
CA LEU A 81 -2.88 -17.42 -1.34
C LEU A 81 -3.17 -18.91 -1.61
N GLY A 82 -3.17 -19.74 -0.56
CA GLY A 82 -3.29 -21.19 -0.67
C GLY A 82 -4.20 -21.83 0.36
N LYS A 83 -4.23 -23.17 0.34
CA LYS A 83 -4.95 -23.99 1.32
C LYS A 83 -4.18 -24.00 2.64
N LEU A 84 -4.91 -23.85 3.75
CA LEU A 84 -4.32 -23.95 5.09
C LEU A 84 -3.82 -25.37 5.38
N ASN A 85 -2.66 -25.46 6.04
CA ASN A 85 -2.17 -26.69 6.64
C ASN A 85 -2.98 -27.03 7.92
N ASN A 86 -2.74 -28.20 8.53
CA ASN A 86 -3.51 -28.64 9.70
C ASN A 86 -3.17 -27.85 10.97
N GLU A 87 -1.91 -27.46 11.15
CA GLU A 87 -1.47 -26.65 12.29
C GLU A 87 -2.16 -25.29 12.28
N THR A 88 -2.13 -24.59 11.15
CA THR A 88 -2.76 -23.28 11.01
C THR A 88 -4.27 -23.35 11.25
N LYS A 89 -4.95 -24.40 10.76
CA LYS A 89 -6.38 -24.60 11.06
C LYS A 89 -6.62 -24.78 12.55
N PHE A 90 -5.82 -25.64 13.20
CA PHE A 90 -5.92 -25.88 14.64
C PHE A 90 -5.73 -24.60 15.44
N VAL A 91 -4.73 -23.79 15.10
CA VAL A 91 -4.45 -22.50 15.76
C VAL A 91 -5.61 -21.52 15.57
N LEU A 92 -6.11 -21.34 14.35
CA LEU A 92 -7.22 -20.43 14.08
C LEU A 92 -8.50 -20.86 14.80
N GLU A 93 -8.79 -22.17 14.83
CA GLU A 93 -9.94 -22.73 15.55
C GLU A 93 -9.80 -22.55 17.07
N ALA A 94 -8.64 -22.87 17.64
CA ALA A 94 -8.36 -22.71 19.06
C ALA A 94 -8.49 -21.26 19.53
N LEU A 95 -8.14 -20.29 18.66
CA LEU A 95 -8.23 -18.86 18.94
C LEU A 95 -9.59 -18.24 18.55
N GLY A 96 -10.48 -19.00 17.90
CA GLY A 96 -11.77 -18.48 17.41
C GLY A 96 -11.63 -17.41 16.33
N VAL A 97 -10.51 -17.40 15.58
CA VAL A 97 -10.21 -16.39 14.57
C VAL A 97 -10.78 -16.81 13.21
N GLN A 98 -11.41 -15.88 12.50
CA GLN A 98 -11.93 -16.15 11.17
C GLN A 98 -10.82 -16.43 10.17
N VAL A 99 -11.01 -17.49 9.38
CA VAL A 99 -10.07 -17.86 8.31
C VAL A 99 -10.07 -16.79 7.21
N PRO A 100 -8.90 -16.24 6.83
CA PRO A 100 -8.79 -15.31 5.71
C PRO A 100 -9.32 -15.91 4.40
N ARG A 101 -9.93 -15.06 3.57
CA ARG A 101 -10.43 -15.47 2.25
C ARG A 101 -9.28 -15.71 1.29
N ILE A 102 -9.50 -16.52 0.25
CA ILE A 102 -8.56 -16.62 -0.87
C ILE A 102 -8.45 -15.25 -1.54
N LEU A 103 -7.22 -14.81 -1.81
CA LEU A 103 -6.97 -13.59 -2.59
C LEU A 103 -7.59 -13.74 -3.99
N PRO A 104 -8.45 -12.82 -4.44
CA PRO A 104 -8.89 -12.78 -5.83
C PRO A 104 -7.73 -12.34 -6.75
N ALA A 105 -7.91 -12.44 -8.06
CA ALA A 105 -6.95 -11.88 -9.01
C ALA A 105 -6.72 -10.39 -8.73
N LEU A 106 -5.46 -9.96 -8.70
CA LEU A 106 -5.08 -8.59 -8.43
C LEU A 106 -5.51 -7.71 -9.60
N LYS A 107 -6.18 -6.60 -9.28
CA LYS A 107 -6.48 -5.57 -10.27
C LYS A 107 -5.25 -4.69 -10.48
N PRO A 108 -4.99 -4.18 -11.70
CA PRO A 108 -3.94 -3.19 -11.91
C PRO A 108 -4.07 -2.00 -10.96
N GLY A 109 -2.97 -1.63 -10.31
CA GLY A 109 -2.93 -0.56 -9.30
C GLY A 109 -3.47 -0.95 -7.92
N SER A 110 -3.73 -2.25 -7.66
CA SER A 110 -4.04 -2.73 -6.30
C SER A 110 -2.88 -2.42 -5.35
N PHE A 111 -3.19 -2.04 -4.12
CA PHE A 111 -2.18 -1.88 -3.08
C PHE A 111 -2.05 -3.17 -2.29
N VAL A 112 -0.82 -3.63 -2.10
CA VAL A 112 -0.53 -4.90 -1.44
C VAL A 112 0.50 -4.74 -0.34
N SER A 113 0.33 -5.48 0.75
CA SER A 113 1.32 -5.66 1.81
C SER A 113 1.69 -7.13 1.86
N ILE A 114 2.97 -7.44 1.67
CA ILE A 114 3.47 -8.80 1.66
C ILE A 114 4.08 -9.10 3.03
N VAL A 115 3.77 -10.27 3.57
CA VAL A 115 4.37 -10.77 4.81
C VAL A 115 5.06 -12.11 4.56
N ASP A 116 6.06 -12.45 5.38
CA ASP A 116 6.64 -13.79 5.45
C ASP A 116 7.31 -14.32 4.16
N THR A 117 7.48 -13.47 3.14
CA THR A 117 8.29 -13.80 1.96
C THR A 117 8.67 -12.53 1.21
N ASN A 118 9.81 -12.61 0.53
CA ASN A 118 10.23 -11.65 -0.50
C ASN A 118 10.44 -12.33 -1.87
N ASN A 119 10.24 -13.66 -1.95
CA ASN A 119 10.51 -14.45 -3.13
C ASN A 119 9.37 -14.31 -4.17
N PRO A 120 9.63 -13.76 -5.37
CA PRO A 120 8.58 -13.56 -6.38
C PRO A 120 7.90 -14.86 -6.85
N LEU A 121 8.57 -16.01 -6.76
CA LEU A 121 8.01 -17.30 -7.17
C LEU A 121 6.88 -17.75 -6.23
N GLU A 122 6.93 -17.33 -4.97
CA GLU A 122 5.96 -17.64 -3.93
C GLU A 122 4.77 -16.66 -3.92
N LEU A 123 4.79 -15.65 -4.78
CA LEU A 123 3.79 -14.58 -4.84
C LEU A 123 2.89 -14.67 -6.09
N PRO A 124 1.72 -14.02 -6.11
CA PRO A 124 0.81 -14.05 -7.26
C PRO A 124 1.49 -13.63 -8.56
N SER A 125 1.18 -14.30 -9.68
CA SER A 125 1.81 -14.00 -10.98
C SER A 125 1.46 -12.61 -11.52
N ASP A 126 0.33 -12.05 -11.07
CA ASP A 126 -0.16 -10.72 -11.40
C ASP A 126 0.36 -9.62 -10.46
N LEU A 127 1.28 -9.94 -9.53
CA LEU A 127 1.88 -8.99 -8.59
C LEU A 127 2.55 -7.80 -9.31
N GLY A 128 3.13 -8.00 -10.49
CA GLY A 128 3.76 -6.93 -11.27
C GLY A 128 2.81 -5.81 -11.70
N SER A 129 1.48 -6.03 -11.59
CA SER A 129 0.47 -5.00 -11.83
C SER A 129 0.04 -4.24 -10.58
N ALA A 130 0.51 -4.66 -9.39
CA ALA A 130 0.18 -4.06 -8.11
C ALA A 130 1.24 -3.05 -7.65
N THR A 131 0.86 -2.22 -6.67
CA THR A 131 1.76 -1.33 -5.94
C THR A 131 2.03 -1.94 -4.57
N ILE A 132 3.29 -2.22 -4.27
CA ILE A 132 3.71 -2.77 -2.97
C ILE A 132 3.80 -1.61 -1.97
N ASP A 133 2.93 -1.61 -0.94
CA ASP A 133 3.02 -0.70 0.21
C ASP A 133 4.18 -1.10 1.11
N SER A 134 4.32 -2.41 1.38
CA SER A 134 5.33 -2.93 2.30
C SER A 134 5.62 -4.42 2.09
N ILE A 135 6.82 -4.83 2.49
CA ILE A 135 7.24 -6.22 2.64
C ILE A 135 7.78 -6.36 4.06
N ILE A 136 7.22 -7.28 4.85
CA ILE A 136 7.65 -7.59 6.21
C ILE A 136 8.05 -9.05 6.23
N ASP A 137 9.35 -9.31 6.28
CA ASP A 137 9.88 -10.65 6.10
C ASP A 137 11.14 -10.86 6.95
N HIS A 138 11.37 -12.10 7.33
CA HIS A 138 12.51 -12.59 8.09
C HIS A 138 13.36 -13.60 7.31
N HIS A 139 12.94 -13.99 6.10
CA HIS A 139 13.72 -14.84 5.22
C HIS A 139 14.93 -14.11 4.64
N LYS A 140 15.82 -14.88 4.02
CA LYS A 140 16.91 -14.30 3.24
C LYS A 140 16.32 -13.48 2.10
N LEU A 141 16.92 -12.31 1.85
CA LEU A 141 16.58 -11.55 0.66
C LEU A 141 16.95 -12.36 -0.59
N THR A 142 16.00 -12.48 -1.50
CA THR A 142 16.12 -13.19 -2.78
C THR A 142 15.75 -12.24 -3.91
N GLY A 143 16.54 -12.25 -4.99
CA GLY A 143 16.39 -11.32 -6.11
C GLY A 143 17.55 -11.40 -7.08
#